data_AF-A0A0D2FMR8-F1
#
_entry.id   AF-A0A0D2FMR8-F1
#
_cell.length_a   1.000
_cell.length_b   1.000
_cell.length_c   1.000
_cell.angle_alpha   90.00
_cell.angle_beta   90.00
_cell.angle_gamma   90.00
#
_symmetry.space_group_name_H-M   'P 1'
#
loop_
_entity.id
_entity.type
_entity.pdbx_description
1 polymer ?
#
loop_
_entity_poly.entity_id
_entity_poly.type
_entity_poly.pdbx_seq_one_letter_code
_entity_poly.pdbx_strand_id
1 'polypeptide(L)'
;MPFSSLQPHNMGKTFADLPAELRIMIFQESIKKRSISMLYLNRALYHELRPELYDFHVFKIAIDPSAMDFRVAIYDGTEYFLPVHSDHIRQPGCLVGKEIPFDKLKEIEIDILAPDHREPAQVICAWMQITRLLAWLLPQPKSAFPPLAESQIKPAINNTGLRLPHVHISFIQQEGRQWQKSIAAAPGRPEMIDLNILLSAFRRMRYVRGLSVTIPDACKADYLSEYCSETERLATRQSPFGSLPDDSRIQSIEDFLHTTLECILDDLPGPLAAQLRLQRFASWCSHSEDCHLRRIAGSAYLDQPGQFGGIHNAAARRKRNRLFKDRLDSFIMFSLAVSKARRPLPWLEQWAAVFPDGIPRKSSEEHIRMLNTEDDASAMLAALLGRAVDLSSRLRLRFPCCQEAASETHSIDTIA
;
A
#
# COMPACT_ATOMS: atom_id res chain seq x y z
N MET A 1 49.00 -17.69 33.25
CA MET A 1 47.70 -18.27 33.61
C MET A 1 47.09 -18.86 32.34
N PRO A 2 46.79 -20.16 32.29
CA PRO A 2 46.19 -20.75 31.10
C PRO A 2 44.73 -20.32 31.01
N PHE A 3 44.34 -19.77 29.86
CA PHE A 3 42.92 -19.59 29.53
C PHE A 3 42.27 -20.97 29.53
N SER A 4 41.37 -21.21 30.47
CA SER A 4 40.56 -22.42 30.44
C SER A 4 39.74 -22.37 29.16
N SER A 5 39.93 -23.40 28.34
CA SER A 5 39.04 -23.69 27.22
C SER A 5 37.66 -23.98 27.80
N LEU A 6 36.83 -22.95 27.92
CA LEU A 6 35.39 -23.10 28.13
C LEU A 6 34.89 -23.92 26.93
N GLN A 7 34.76 -25.23 27.12
CA GLN A 7 33.98 -26.06 26.21
C GLN A 7 32.61 -25.38 26.08
N PRO A 8 32.06 -25.22 24.85
CA PRO A 8 30.75 -24.64 24.67
C PRO A 8 29.76 -25.46 25.49
N HIS A 9 29.41 -24.94 26.67
CA HIS A 9 28.48 -25.62 27.55
C HIS A 9 27.20 -25.82 26.76
N ASN A 10 26.71 -27.05 26.82
CA ASN A 10 25.51 -27.52 26.16
C ASN A 10 24.29 -26.87 26.85
N MET A 11 24.22 -25.53 26.87
CA MET A 11 23.21 -24.75 27.60
C MET A 11 21.79 -25.14 27.15
N GLY A 12 21.63 -25.60 25.91
CA GLY A 12 20.38 -26.15 25.41
C GLY A 12 19.89 -27.39 26.18
N LYS A 13 20.79 -28.25 26.70
CA LYS A 13 20.40 -29.41 27.54
C LYS A 13 19.94 -28.97 28.92
N THR A 14 20.76 -28.19 29.63
CA THR A 14 20.43 -27.75 31.00
C THR A 14 19.15 -26.89 31.05
N PHE A 15 18.91 -26.09 30.00
CA PHE A 15 17.67 -25.34 29.89
C PHE A 15 16.46 -26.22 29.55
N ALA A 16 16.63 -27.24 28.70
CA ALA A 16 15.57 -28.19 28.38
C ALA A 16 15.19 -29.10 29.57
N ASP A 17 16.06 -29.23 30.58
CA ASP A 17 15.78 -29.98 31.81
C ASP A 17 14.87 -29.21 32.79
N LEU A 18 14.68 -27.89 32.62
CA LEU A 18 13.75 -27.10 33.43
C LEU A 18 12.30 -27.52 33.14
N PRO A 19 11.37 -27.50 34.11
CA PRO A 19 9.93 -27.62 33.85
C PRO A 19 9.45 -26.62 32.78
N ALA A 20 8.49 -27.04 31.96
CA ALA A 20 7.97 -26.25 30.84
C ALA A 20 7.45 -24.88 31.30
N GLU A 21 6.82 -24.82 32.47
CA GLU A 21 6.29 -23.61 33.08
C GLU A 21 7.40 -22.58 33.34
N LEU A 22 8.54 -23.03 33.87
CA LEU A 22 9.69 -22.16 34.10
C LEU A 22 10.32 -21.70 32.79
N ARG A 23 10.37 -22.57 31.76
CA ARG A 23 10.88 -22.19 30.44
C ARG A 23 10.02 -21.12 29.79
N ILE A 24 8.69 -21.25 29.88
CA ILE A 24 7.73 -20.26 29.39
C ILE A 24 7.93 -18.94 30.15
N MET A 25 7.99 -18.95 31.48
CA MET A 25 8.23 -17.73 32.26
C MET A 25 9.54 -17.02 31.89
N ILE A 26 10.63 -17.77 31.73
CA ILE A 26 11.93 -17.21 31.31
C ILE A 26 11.84 -16.65 29.89
N PHE A 27 11.12 -17.34 29.00
CA PHE A 27 10.92 -16.87 27.63
C PHE A 27 10.08 -15.60 27.57
N GLN A 28 9.00 -15.51 28.35
CA GLN A 28 8.18 -14.30 28.47
C GLN A 28 8.99 -13.10 28.98
N GLU A 29 9.87 -13.30 29.97
CA GLU A 29 10.80 -12.25 30.43
C GLU A 29 11.84 -11.86 29.37
N SER A 30 12.33 -12.84 28.60
CA SER A 30 13.24 -12.59 27.48
C SER A 30 12.55 -11.80 26.36
N ILE A 31 11.28 -12.11 26.12
CA ILE A 31 10.42 -11.41 25.17
C ILE A 31 10.26 -9.94 25.58
N LYS A 32 10.00 -9.67 26.86
CA LYS A 32 9.92 -8.28 27.35
C LYS A 32 11.20 -7.48 27.09
N LYS A 33 12.34 -8.16 27.03
CA LYS A 33 13.66 -7.60 26.68
C LYS A 33 13.98 -7.67 25.19
N ARG A 34 12.99 -7.95 24.33
CA ARG A 34 13.09 -8.09 22.86
C ARG A 34 14.08 -9.17 22.40
N SER A 35 14.26 -10.22 23.20
CA SER A 35 15.14 -11.35 22.85
C SER A 35 14.31 -12.59 22.51
N ILE A 36 14.46 -13.07 21.25
CA ILE A 36 13.91 -14.35 20.77
C ILE A 36 14.97 -15.44 20.65
N SER A 37 16.18 -15.20 21.19
CA SER A 37 17.33 -16.10 21.03
C SER A 37 17.03 -17.54 21.46
N MET A 38 16.13 -17.71 22.43
CA MET A 38 15.71 -19.02 22.95
C MET A 38 15.02 -19.90 21.90
N LEU A 39 14.35 -19.31 20.91
CA LEU A 39 13.71 -20.03 19.81
C LEU A 39 14.73 -20.73 18.89
N TYR A 40 15.99 -20.26 18.90
CA TYR A 40 17.06 -20.82 18.07
C TYR A 40 17.88 -21.89 18.79
N LEU A 41 17.64 -22.14 20.09
CA LEU A 41 18.44 -23.09 20.87
C LEU A 41 18.23 -24.54 20.41
N ASN A 42 16.98 -24.95 20.19
CA ASN A 42 16.65 -26.24 19.58
C ASN A 42 15.20 -26.26 19.04
N ARG A 43 14.89 -27.27 18.21
CA ARG A 43 13.58 -27.42 17.56
C ARG A 43 12.42 -27.70 18.53
N ALA A 44 12.67 -28.42 19.63
CA ALA A 44 11.62 -28.73 20.61
C ALA A 44 11.16 -27.46 21.34
N LEU A 45 12.11 -26.65 21.82
CA LEU A 45 11.86 -25.34 22.42
C LEU A 45 11.21 -24.39 21.43
N TYR A 46 11.62 -24.42 20.15
CA TYR A 46 10.94 -23.64 19.12
C TYR A 46 9.44 -23.97 19.07
N HIS A 47 9.07 -25.24 19.01
CA HIS A 47 7.67 -25.63 18.93
C HIS A 47 6.89 -25.34 20.22
N GLU A 48 7.52 -25.51 21.38
CA GLU A 48 6.94 -25.22 22.70
C GLU A 48 6.71 -23.73 22.94
N LEU A 49 7.71 -22.90 22.61
CA LEU A 49 7.72 -21.47 22.96
C LEU A 49 7.12 -20.59 21.85
N ARG A 50 6.97 -21.10 20.62
CA ARG A 50 6.40 -20.31 19.50
C ARG A 50 4.99 -19.75 19.77
N PRO A 51 4.04 -20.47 20.41
CA PRO A 51 2.74 -19.89 20.75
C PRO A 51 2.88 -18.63 21.62
N GLU A 52 3.75 -18.69 22.64
CA GLU A 52 4.03 -17.55 23.53
C GLU A 52 4.60 -16.36 22.78
N LEU A 53 5.41 -16.56 21.73
CA LEU A 53 5.88 -15.45 20.89
C LEU A 53 4.69 -14.67 20.33
N TYR A 54 3.68 -15.37 19.83
CA TYR A 54 2.54 -14.72 19.17
C TYR A 54 1.63 -13.98 20.15
N ASP A 55 1.45 -14.51 21.36
CA ASP A 55 0.64 -13.87 22.41
C ASP A 55 1.21 -12.54 22.92
N PHE A 56 2.52 -12.32 22.73
CA PHE A 56 3.19 -11.07 23.09
C PHE A 56 3.52 -10.17 21.90
N HIS A 57 3.53 -10.71 20.68
CA HIS A 57 3.96 -9.98 19.51
C HIS A 57 2.87 -9.01 19.03
N VAL A 58 3.17 -7.71 19.16
CA VAL A 58 2.42 -6.62 18.54
C VAL A 58 3.15 -6.18 17.29
N PHE A 59 2.47 -6.25 16.15
CA PHE A 59 3.03 -5.84 14.87
C PHE A 59 2.78 -4.35 14.66
N LYS A 60 3.83 -3.52 14.82
CA LYS A 60 3.70 -2.06 14.77
C LYS A 60 4.05 -1.52 13.38
N ILE A 61 3.15 -0.70 12.85
CA ILE A 61 3.28 -0.01 11.57
C ILE A 61 3.16 1.48 11.82
N ALA A 62 4.09 2.27 11.29
CA ALA A 62 4.05 3.72 11.35
C ALA A 62 3.96 4.31 9.94
N ILE A 63 2.94 5.15 9.73
CA ILE A 63 2.67 5.89 8.50
C ILE A 63 3.05 7.34 8.77
N ASP A 64 4.18 7.75 8.19
CA ASP A 64 4.63 9.14 8.18
C ASP A 64 4.27 9.77 6.83
N PRO A 65 3.32 10.71 6.78
CA PRO A 65 2.92 11.38 5.55
C PRO A 65 4.06 12.12 4.83
N SER A 66 5.12 12.49 5.55
CA SER A 66 6.29 13.18 4.98
C SER A 66 7.33 12.24 4.38
N ALA A 67 7.27 10.96 4.74
CA ALA A 67 8.10 9.93 4.14
C ALA A 67 7.40 9.38 2.89
N MET A 68 8.20 8.97 1.91
CA MET A 68 7.68 8.25 0.75
C MET A 68 7.46 6.77 1.01
N ASP A 69 7.81 6.29 2.20
CA ASP A 69 7.77 4.88 2.57
C ASP A 69 7.00 4.77 3.89
N PHE A 70 6.27 3.67 4.09
CA PHE A 70 5.75 3.37 5.44
C PHE A 70 6.74 2.47 6.19
N ARG A 71 6.84 2.67 7.51
CA ARG A 71 7.78 1.96 8.36
C ARG A 71 7.08 0.80 9.05
N VAL A 72 7.75 -0.34 9.07
CA VAL A 72 7.31 -1.54 9.79
C VAL A 72 8.36 -1.87 10.83
N ALA A 73 7.98 -1.82 12.10
CA ALA A 73 8.85 -2.27 13.18
C ALA A 73 8.62 -3.76 13.44
N ILE A 74 9.66 -4.57 13.27
CA ILE A 74 9.63 -5.97 13.69
C ILE A 74 9.93 -6.05 15.19
N TYR A 75 9.63 -7.21 15.75
CA TYR A 75 9.74 -7.56 17.16
C TYR A 75 11.04 -7.11 17.86
N ASP A 76 12.18 -7.18 17.17
CA ASP A 76 13.50 -6.81 17.68
C ASP A 76 13.68 -5.29 17.82
N GLY A 77 12.69 -4.50 17.38
CA GLY A 77 12.78 -3.05 17.26
C GLY A 77 13.49 -2.61 15.99
N THR A 78 13.86 -3.54 15.10
CA THR A 78 14.42 -3.20 13.80
C THR A 78 13.29 -2.63 12.94
N GLU A 79 13.47 -1.38 12.52
CA GLU A 79 12.59 -0.72 11.56
C GLU A 79 12.98 -1.11 10.14
N TYR A 80 11.99 -1.49 9.35
CA TYR A 80 12.11 -1.75 7.93
C TYR A 80 11.28 -0.75 7.15
N PHE A 81 11.82 -0.30 6.02
CA PHE A 81 11.18 0.68 5.15
C PHE A 81 10.50 -0.05 3.99
N LEU A 82 9.21 0.23 3.79
CA LEU A 82 8.43 -0.37 2.72
C LEU A 82 8.22 0.66 1.60
N PRO A 83 8.89 0.49 0.45
CA PRO A 83 8.82 1.46 -0.62
C PRO A 83 7.41 1.50 -1.21
N VAL A 84 6.93 2.71 -1.47
CA VAL A 84 5.64 3.02 -2.11
C VAL A 84 5.74 2.86 -3.64
N HIS A 85 6.75 2.16 -4.16
CA HIS A 85 7.08 2.18 -5.58
C HIS A 85 6.60 0.92 -6.31
N SER A 86 5.28 0.82 -6.54
CA SER A 86 4.62 0.08 -7.65
C SER A 86 3.15 -0.24 -7.30
N ASP A 87 2.28 -0.38 -8.31
CA ASP A 87 0.94 -0.96 -8.17
C ASP A 87 1.00 -2.49 -7.96
N HIS A 88 2.13 -3.11 -8.30
CA HIS A 88 2.48 -4.43 -7.83
C HIS A 88 3.00 -4.28 -6.41
N ILE A 89 2.33 -4.89 -5.42
CA ILE A 89 2.85 -4.93 -4.05
C ILE A 89 4.21 -5.63 -4.12
N ARG A 90 5.29 -4.86 -4.21
CA ARG A 90 6.63 -5.42 -4.07
C ARG A 90 6.73 -5.84 -2.63
N GLN A 91 6.87 -7.15 -2.43
CA GLN A 91 7.15 -7.72 -1.13
C GLN A 91 8.31 -6.92 -0.52
N PRO A 92 8.17 -6.43 0.72
CA PRO A 92 9.27 -5.76 1.41
C PRO A 92 10.56 -6.56 1.25
N GLY A 93 11.67 -5.91 0.92
CA GLY A 93 12.95 -6.62 0.73
C GLY A 93 13.27 -7.58 1.89
N CYS A 94 12.98 -7.13 3.12
CA CYS A 94 13.16 -7.91 4.35
C CYS A 94 12.15 -9.04 4.55
N LEU A 95 11.02 -9.00 3.86
CA LEU A 95 9.98 -10.02 3.89
C LEU A 95 9.92 -10.84 2.61
N VAL A 96 10.85 -10.66 1.65
CA VAL A 96 10.89 -11.46 0.42
C VAL A 96 10.97 -12.95 0.75
N GLY A 97 10.05 -13.74 0.22
CA GLY A 97 9.89 -15.17 0.50
C GLY A 97 9.46 -15.52 1.93
N LYS A 98 9.03 -14.54 2.76
CA LYS A 98 8.58 -14.79 4.13
C LYS A 98 7.07 -14.75 4.24
N GLU A 99 6.52 -15.75 4.91
CA GLU A 99 5.12 -15.79 5.31
C GLU A 99 4.98 -15.34 6.78
N ILE A 100 3.93 -14.58 7.07
CA ILE A 100 3.59 -14.02 8.37
C ILE A 100 2.20 -14.51 8.77
N PRO A 101 2.07 -15.22 9.90
CA PRO A 101 0.79 -15.65 10.42
C PRO A 101 0.12 -14.55 11.24
N PHE A 102 -0.40 -13.53 10.54
CA PHE A 102 -1.07 -12.40 11.19
C PHE A 102 -2.20 -12.83 12.12
N ASP A 103 -2.94 -13.88 11.75
CA ASP A 103 -4.06 -14.45 12.51
C ASP A 103 -3.68 -14.94 13.92
N LYS A 104 -2.38 -15.25 14.11
CA LYS A 104 -1.84 -15.73 15.39
C LYS A 104 -1.31 -14.60 16.26
N LEU A 105 -0.94 -13.46 15.68
CA LEU A 105 -0.37 -12.35 16.44
C LEU A 105 -1.38 -11.83 17.48
N LYS A 106 -0.86 -11.23 18.54
CA LYS A 106 -1.68 -10.58 19.56
C LYS A 106 -2.51 -9.45 18.94
N GLU A 107 -1.83 -8.57 18.22
CA GLU A 107 -2.37 -7.30 17.75
C GLU A 107 -1.52 -6.72 16.61
N ILE A 108 -2.15 -5.90 15.77
CA ILE A 108 -1.50 -5.01 14.82
C ILE A 108 -1.79 -3.57 15.26
N GLU A 109 -0.76 -2.76 15.45
CA GLU A 109 -0.89 -1.32 15.74
C GLU A 109 -0.49 -0.53 14.49
N ILE A 110 -1.33 0.41 14.07
CA ILE A 110 -1.12 1.29 12.92
C ILE A 110 -1.16 2.74 13.40
N ASP A 111 0.01 3.33 13.54
CA ASP A 111 0.19 4.72 13.92
C ASP A 111 0.25 5.59 12.67
N ILE A 112 -0.63 6.58 12.55
CA ILE A 112 -0.70 7.49 11.41
C ILE A 112 -0.41 8.89 11.91
N LEU A 113 0.68 9.50 11.47
CA LEU A 113 1.02 10.87 11.84
C LEU A 113 0.15 11.87 11.08
N ALA A 114 -0.17 13.00 11.71
CA ALA A 114 -0.83 14.11 11.03
C ALA A 114 0.05 14.68 9.90
N PRO A 115 -0.54 15.11 8.77
CA PRO A 115 0.19 15.79 7.71
C PRO A 115 0.57 17.23 8.14
N ASP A 116 1.61 17.78 7.50
CA ASP A 116 1.87 19.21 7.51
C ASP A 116 0.88 19.93 6.58
N HIS A 117 0.12 20.87 7.14
CA HIS A 117 -0.82 21.72 6.39
C HIS A 117 -0.19 22.50 5.23
N ARG A 118 1.11 22.77 5.30
CA ARG A 118 1.86 23.49 4.25
C ARG A 118 2.21 22.59 3.07
N GLU A 119 2.11 21.29 3.25
CA GLU A 119 2.46 20.29 2.24
C GLU A 119 1.28 19.33 2.00
N PRO A 120 0.24 19.76 1.25
CA PRO A 120 -0.97 18.94 1.00
C PRO A 120 -0.69 17.60 0.30
N ALA A 121 0.47 17.47 -0.34
CA ALA A 121 0.93 16.21 -0.92
C ALA A 121 1.11 15.09 0.13
N GLN A 122 1.37 15.46 1.39
CA GLN A 122 1.50 14.50 2.50
C GLN A 122 0.21 13.69 2.70
N VAL A 123 -0.98 14.28 2.54
CA VAL A 123 -2.25 13.54 2.62
C VAL A 123 -2.37 12.48 1.51
N ILE A 124 -1.94 12.82 0.30
CA ILE A 124 -1.93 11.90 -0.84
C ILE A 124 -0.92 10.78 -0.59
N CYS A 125 0.26 11.11 -0.06
CA CYS A 125 1.27 10.13 0.33
C CYS A 125 0.71 9.14 1.37
N ALA A 126 0.14 9.65 2.46
CA ALA A 126 -0.47 8.82 3.51
C ALA A 126 -1.60 7.93 2.96
N TRP A 127 -2.46 8.46 2.09
CA TRP A 127 -3.49 7.68 1.41
C TRP A 127 -2.91 6.53 0.58
N MET A 128 -1.84 6.79 -0.19
CA MET A 128 -1.13 5.76 -0.96
C MET A 128 -0.47 4.71 -0.07
N GLN A 129 0.14 5.12 1.05
CA GLN A 129 0.71 4.21 2.05
C GLN A 129 -0.36 3.30 2.66
N ILE A 130 -1.49 3.87 3.12
CA ILE A 130 -2.59 3.10 3.74
C ILE A 130 -3.20 2.12 2.74
N THR A 131 -3.55 2.56 1.53
CA THR A 131 -4.20 1.68 0.54
C THR A 131 -3.29 0.52 0.12
N ARG A 132 -1.97 0.72 0.08
CA ARG A 132 -0.98 -0.34 -0.13
C ARG A 132 -0.83 -1.26 1.07
N LEU A 133 -0.72 -0.70 2.27
CA LEU A 133 -0.68 -1.47 3.51
C LEU A 133 -1.89 -2.42 3.59
N LEU A 134 -3.08 -1.89 3.31
CA LEU A 134 -4.29 -2.70 3.31
C LEU A 134 -4.31 -3.73 2.19
N ALA A 135 -3.71 -3.46 1.03
CA ALA A 135 -3.62 -4.46 -0.04
C ALA A 135 -2.68 -5.62 0.37
N TRP A 136 -1.68 -5.31 1.19
CA TRP A 136 -0.74 -6.29 1.74
C TRP A 136 -1.30 -7.08 2.94
N LEU A 137 -2.18 -6.48 3.75
CA LEU A 137 -2.77 -7.16 4.91
C LEU A 137 -4.04 -7.96 4.57
N LEU A 138 -4.88 -7.44 3.68
CA LEU A 138 -6.25 -7.93 3.50
C LEU A 138 -6.37 -9.03 2.42
N PRO A 139 -7.28 -9.99 2.61
CA PRO A 139 -7.60 -11.00 1.60
C PRO A 139 -7.91 -10.38 0.24
N GLN A 140 -7.45 -11.04 -0.81
CA GLN A 140 -7.61 -10.60 -2.20
C GLN A 140 -8.59 -11.50 -2.94
N PRO A 141 -9.39 -10.96 -3.88
CA PRO A 141 -10.22 -11.80 -4.73
C PRO A 141 -9.36 -12.68 -5.64
N LYS A 142 -9.81 -13.92 -5.87
CA LYS A 142 -9.17 -14.85 -6.82
C LYS A 142 -9.42 -14.49 -8.28
N SER A 143 -10.43 -13.65 -8.55
CA SER A 143 -10.84 -13.23 -9.88
C SER A 143 -10.98 -11.72 -9.96
N ALA A 144 -11.19 -11.19 -11.17
CA ALA A 144 -11.50 -9.77 -11.36
C ALA A 144 -12.87 -9.35 -10.82
N PHE A 145 -13.74 -10.32 -10.51
CA PHE A 145 -15.07 -10.06 -9.99
C PHE A 145 -15.07 -9.96 -8.45
N PRO A 146 -16.00 -9.18 -7.88
CA PRO A 146 -16.19 -9.10 -6.44
C PRO A 146 -16.49 -10.49 -5.87
N PRO A 147 -15.86 -10.87 -4.74
CA PRO A 147 -16.13 -12.14 -4.10
C PRO A 147 -17.50 -12.11 -3.41
N LEU A 148 -18.33 -13.10 -3.72
CA LEU A 148 -19.60 -13.37 -3.04
C LEU A 148 -19.43 -14.36 -1.88
N ALA A 149 -18.34 -15.14 -1.87
CA ALA A 149 -18.07 -16.16 -0.87
C ALA A 149 -16.58 -16.27 -0.52
N GLU A 150 -16.26 -16.84 0.65
CA GLU A 150 -14.89 -17.03 1.15
C GLU A 150 -14.04 -17.92 0.22
N SER A 151 -14.66 -18.87 -0.49
CA SER A 151 -13.96 -19.70 -1.48
C SER A 151 -13.39 -18.89 -2.66
N GLN A 152 -13.86 -17.66 -2.87
CA GLN A 152 -13.46 -16.76 -3.95
C GLN A 152 -12.39 -15.74 -3.54
N ILE A 153 -11.91 -15.78 -2.29
CA ILE A 153 -10.78 -14.98 -1.81
C ILE A 153 -9.57 -15.86 -1.51
N LYS A 154 -8.40 -15.26 -1.53
CA LYS A 154 -7.13 -15.84 -1.09
C LYS A 154 -6.47 -14.93 -0.07
N PRO A 155 -5.61 -15.46 0.83
CA PRO A 155 -4.79 -14.64 1.70
C PRO A 155 -4.02 -13.57 0.92
N ALA A 156 -3.73 -12.47 1.60
CA ALA A 156 -2.86 -11.43 1.08
C ALA A 156 -1.44 -11.97 0.84
N ILE A 157 -0.63 -11.23 0.08
CA ILE A 157 0.78 -11.58 -0.14
C ILE A 157 1.49 -11.64 1.22
N ASN A 158 2.15 -12.76 1.52
CA ASN A 158 2.81 -13.09 2.79
C ASN A 158 1.87 -13.37 3.96
N ASN A 159 0.57 -13.24 3.85
CA ASN A 159 -0.33 -13.61 4.93
C ASN A 159 -0.62 -15.12 4.85
N THR A 160 -0.40 -15.89 5.92
CA THR A 160 -0.74 -17.33 5.91
C THR A 160 -2.24 -17.60 6.06
N GLY A 161 -3.03 -16.57 6.41
CA GLY A 161 -4.46 -16.72 6.71
C GLY A 161 -5.33 -15.62 6.12
N LEU A 162 -6.64 -15.74 6.32
CA LEU A 162 -7.62 -14.73 5.92
C LEU A 162 -7.94 -13.74 7.04
N ARG A 163 -7.68 -14.15 8.29
CA ARG A 163 -8.06 -13.39 9.49
C ARG A 163 -6.91 -12.50 9.94
N LEU A 164 -7.28 -11.35 10.48
CA LEU A 164 -6.37 -10.46 11.19
C LEU A 164 -6.68 -10.52 12.69
N PRO A 165 -5.68 -10.23 13.55
CA PRO A 165 -5.89 -10.19 14.99
C PRO A 165 -6.65 -8.91 15.35
N HIS A 166 -6.58 -8.46 16.60
CA HIS A 166 -7.04 -7.09 16.90
C HIS A 166 -6.19 -6.09 16.12
N VAL A 167 -6.81 -5.08 15.53
CA VAL A 167 -6.14 -4.00 14.81
C VAL A 167 -6.46 -2.68 15.52
N HIS A 168 -5.43 -1.99 15.97
CA HIS A 168 -5.55 -0.66 16.56
C HIS A 168 -5.04 0.38 15.59
N ILE A 169 -5.85 1.38 15.27
CA ILE A 169 -5.47 2.49 14.39
C ILE A 169 -5.43 3.76 15.22
N SER A 170 -4.28 4.43 15.27
CA SER A 170 -4.07 5.63 16.05
C SER A 170 -3.71 6.80 15.14
N PHE A 171 -4.55 7.84 15.13
CA PHE A 171 -4.24 9.10 14.46
C PHE A 171 -3.49 10.00 15.43
N ILE A 172 -2.20 10.23 15.20
CA ILE A 172 -1.31 10.91 16.13
C ILE A 172 -1.10 12.36 15.69
N GLN A 173 -1.37 13.28 16.61
CA GLN A 173 -1.04 14.69 16.44
C GLN A 173 0.34 14.98 17.02
N GLN A 174 1.16 15.75 16.31
CA GLN A 174 2.51 16.13 16.72
C GLN A 174 2.67 17.65 16.70
N GLU A 175 3.68 18.17 17.39
CA GLU A 175 3.97 19.61 17.36
C GLU A 175 4.21 20.08 15.92
N GLY A 176 3.44 21.09 15.47
CA GLY A 176 3.50 21.62 14.11
C GLY A 176 2.69 20.85 13.05
N ARG A 177 2.16 19.65 13.34
CA ARG A 177 1.31 18.86 12.42
C ARG A 177 -0.06 18.61 13.02
N GLN A 178 -1.11 18.98 12.30
CA GLN A 178 -2.48 18.92 12.80
C GLN A 178 -3.42 18.29 11.76
N TRP A 179 -4.42 17.56 12.24
CA TRP A 179 -5.49 17.06 11.39
C TRP A 179 -6.42 18.20 11.01
N GLN A 180 -6.46 18.54 9.73
CA GLN A 180 -7.27 19.64 9.24
C GLN A 180 -7.76 19.38 7.81
N LYS A 181 -8.02 20.46 7.07
CA LYS A 181 -8.36 20.43 5.65
C LYS A 181 -7.12 20.82 4.87
N SER A 182 -6.25 19.86 4.57
CA SER A 182 -5.03 20.16 3.82
C SER A 182 -5.30 20.30 2.33
N ILE A 183 -6.31 19.59 1.81
CA ILE A 183 -6.70 19.65 0.40
C ILE A 183 -7.96 20.50 0.22
N ALA A 184 -7.82 21.65 -0.44
CA ALA A 184 -8.94 22.53 -0.73
C ALA A 184 -9.99 21.82 -1.61
N ALA A 185 -11.24 21.82 -1.16
CA ALA A 185 -12.35 21.38 -1.99
C ALA A 185 -12.60 22.40 -3.11
N ALA A 186 -12.81 21.92 -4.33
CA ALA A 186 -13.31 22.80 -5.40
C ALA A 186 -14.69 23.37 -5.01
N PRO A 187 -15.05 24.59 -5.45
CA PRO A 187 -16.34 25.20 -5.14
C PRO A 187 -17.51 24.22 -5.41
N GLY A 188 -18.38 24.05 -4.42
CA GLY A 188 -19.53 23.14 -4.50
C GLY A 188 -19.22 21.66 -4.25
N ARG A 189 -18.01 21.31 -3.79
CA ARG A 189 -17.69 19.95 -3.33
C ARG A 189 -17.68 19.88 -1.80
N PRO A 190 -18.07 18.72 -1.22
CA PRO A 190 -17.92 18.50 0.21
C PRO A 190 -16.46 18.67 0.61
N GLU A 191 -16.24 19.29 1.76
CA GLU A 191 -14.92 19.51 2.31
C GLU A 191 -14.22 18.18 2.60
N MET A 192 -12.97 18.05 2.17
CA MET A 192 -12.18 16.84 2.38
C MET A 192 -11.33 17.03 3.63
N ILE A 193 -11.84 16.54 4.76
CA ILE A 193 -11.09 16.50 6.02
C ILE A 193 -10.08 15.35 5.92
N ASP A 194 -8.83 15.60 6.29
CA ASP A 194 -7.73 14.64 6.12
C ASP A 194 -8.06 13.28 6.78
N LEU A 195 -8.62 13.32 7.99
CA LEU A 195 -9.09 12.12 8.70
C LEU A 195 -10.14 11.33 7.92
N ASN A 196 -11.14 12.00 7.33
CA ASN A 196 -12.18 11.32 6.54
C ASN A 196 -11.59 10.64 5.31
N ILE A 197 -10.62 11.28 4.65
CA ILE A 197 -9.91 10.68 3.52
C ILE A 197 -9.23 9.40 4.01
N LEU A 198 -8.35 9.49 5.00
CA LEU A 198 -7.53 8.35 5.42
C LEU A 198 -8.35 7.21 6.04
N LEU A 199 -9.36 7.53 6.87
CA LEU A 199 -10.26 6.54 7.48
C LEU A 199 -11.04 5.74 6.45
N SER A 200 -11.41 6.36 5.33
CA SER A 200 -12.27 5.70 4.33
C SER A 200 -11.66 4.42 3.76
N ALA A 201 -10.32 4.34 3.66
CA ALA A 201 -9.62 3.16 3.18
C ALA A 201 -9.83 1.94 4.10
N PHE A 202 -9.92 2.16 5.41
CA PHE A 202 -10.08 1.07 6.39
C PHE A 202 -11.47 0.45 6.38
N ARG A 203 -12.47 1.08 5.75
CA ARG A 203 -13.85 0.55 5.67
C ARG A 203 -13.98 -0.73 4.83
N ARG A 204 -12.96 -1.04 4.03
CA ARG A 204 -12.88 -2.30 3.27
C ARG A 204 -12.30 -3.47 4.07
N MET A 205 -11.76 -3.23 5.27
CA MET A 205 -11.24 -4.30 6.13
C MET A 205 -12.35 -5.31 6.43
N ARG A 206 -12.02 -6.59 6.43
CA ARG A 206 -12.92 -7.70 6.79
C ARG A 206 -12.11 -8.74 7.56
N TYR A 207 -12.78 -9.67 8.23
CA TYR A 207 -12.14 -10.77 8.96
C TYR A 207 -11.16 -10.34 10.07
N VAL A 208 -11.33 -9.14 10.61
CA VAL A 208 -10.54 -8.66 11.75
C VAL A 208 -11.18 -9.16 13.05
N ARG A 209 -10.37 -9.64 14.01
CA ARG A 209 -10.90 -10.10 15.32
C ARG A 209 -11.57 -8.96 16.10
N GLY A 210 -10.97 -7.77 16.02
CA GLY A 210 -11.47 -6.53 16.61
C GLY A 210 -10.77 -5.35 15.95
N LEU A 211 -11.47 -4.24 15.78
CA LEU A 211 -10.87 -2.98 15.33
C LEU A 211 -11.12 -1.93 16.41
N SER A 212 -10.12 -1.12 16.71
CA SER A 212 -10.34 0.11 17.48
C SER A 212 -9.64 1.30 16.81
N VAL A 213 -10.33 2.43 16.78
CA VAL A 213 -9.82 3.66 16.17
C VAL A 213 -9.69 4.77 17.21
N THR A 214 -8.47 5.29 17.36
CA THR A 214 -8.18 6.43 18.24
C THR A 214 -7.95 7.68 17.42
N ILE A 215 -8.78 8.70 17.65
CA ILE A 215 -8.67 10.03 17.04
C ILE A 215 -8.33 11.05 18.14
N PRO A 216 -7.49 12.07 17.87
CA PRO A 216 -7.18 13.12 18.84
C PRO A 216 -8.44 13.84 19.31
N ASP A 217 -8.47 14.21 20.60
CA ASP A 217 -9.64 14.85 21.22
C ASP A 217 -10.07 16.13 20.50
N ALA A 218 -9.10 16.91 20.01
CA ALA A 218 -9.35 18.15 19.26
C ALA A 218 -10.13 17.92 17.94
N CYS A 219 -10.12 16.69 17.42
CA CYS A 219 -10.78 16.31 16.18
C CYS A 219 -12.07 15.53 16.43
N LYS A 220 -12.42 15.23 17.69
CA LYS A 220 -13.65 14.48 18.00
C LYS A 220 -14.87 15.30 17.61
N ALA A 221 -15.63 14.77 16.66
CA ALA A 221 -16.93 15.27 16.25
C ALA A 221 -17.89 14.09 16.13
N ASP A 222 -19.18 14.30 16.38
CA ASP A 222 -20.18 13.22 16.43
C ASP A 222 -20.16 12.36 15.15
N TYR A 223 -20.07 12.99 13.99
CA TYR A 223 -20.00 12.29 12.70
C TYR A 223 -18.73 11.44 12.54
N LEU A 224 -17.59 11.84 13.12
CA LEU A 224 -16.35 11.05 13.08
C LEU A 224 -16.43 9.85 14.00
N SER A 225 -17.04 10.01 15.17
CA SER A 225 -17.28 8.90 16.10
C SER A 225 -18.22 7.85 15.50
N GLU A 226 -19.28 8.29 14.82
CA GLU A 226 -20.16 7.40 14.05
C GLU A 226 -19.40 6.71 12.90
N TYR A 227 -18.56 7.47 12.18
CA TYR A 227 -17.73 6.92 11.11
C TYR A 227 -16.74 5.85 11.60
N CYS A 228 -16.11 6.05 12.76
CA CYS A 228 -15.23 5.06 13.40
C CYS A 228 -16.00 3.83 13.82
N SER A 229 -17.12 4.00 14.53
CA SER A 229 -17.98 2.89 14.98
C SER A 229 -18.46 2.02 13.81
N GLU A 230 -18.85 2.66 12.70
CA GLU A 230 -19.23 1.96 11.49
C GLU A 230 -18.05 1.22 10.85
N THR A 231 -16.86 1.82 10.85
CA THR A 231 -15.63 1.18 10.34
C THR A 231 -15.28 -0.06 11.17
N GLU A 232 -15.38 0.04 12.50
CA GLU A 232 -15.14 -1.08 13.43
C GLU A 232 -16.14 -2.23 13.22
N ARG A 233 -17.42 -1.88 13.06
CA ARG A 233 -18.48 -2.85 12.74
C ARG A 233 -18.26 -3.54 11.41
N LEU A 234 -17.81 -2.81 10.38
CA LEU A 234 -17.51 -3.38 9.06
C LEU A 234 -16.29 -4.30 9.09
N ALA A 235 -15.23 -3.92 9.83
CA ALA A 235 -13.98 -4.67 9.92
C ALA A 235 -14.13 -6.07 10.52
N THR A 236 -15.02 -6.22 11.48
CA THR A 236 -15.27 -7.50 12.18
C THR A 236 -16.19 -8.46 11.42
N ARG A 237 -16.78 -8.02 10.30
CA ARG A 237 -17.63 -8.89 9.46
C ARG A 237 -16.83 -10.05 8.89
N GLN A 238 -17.44 -11.24 8.98
CA GLN A 238 -16.89 -12.51 8.46
C GLN A 238 -17.39 -12.78 7.03
N SER A 239 -17.41 -11.76 6.19
CA SER A 239 -17.78 -11.88 4.78
C SER A 239 -16.76 -11.16 3.90
N PRO A 240 -16.53 -11.62 2.66
CA PRO A 240 -15.62 -10.95 1.77
C PRO A 240 -16.05 -9.51 1.47
N PHE A 241 -15.08 -8.62 1.29
CA PHE A 241 -15.40 -7.28 0.79
C PHE A 241 -15.87 -7.39 -0.66
N GLY A 242 -17.07 -6.90 -0.95
CA GLY A 242 -17.74 -7.05 -2.23
C GLY A 242 -18.97 -7.94 -2.19
N SER A 243 -19.20 -8.66 -1.09
CA SER A 243 -20.36 -9.55 -0.96
C SER A 243 -21.62 -8.85 -0.47
N LEU A 244 -21.52 -7.60 0.02
CA LEU A 244 -22.64 -6.88 0.64
C LEU A 244 -23.05 -5.66 -0.20
N PRO A 245 -24.34 -5.29 -0.21
CA PRO A 245 -24.82 -4.13 -0.98
C PRO A 245 -24.07 -2.82 -0.66
N ASP A 246 -23.78 -2.59 0.62
CA ASP A 246 -23.07 -1.38 1.08
C ASP A 246 -21.61 -1.34 0.63
N ASP A 247 -21.00 -2.49 0.31
CA ASP A 247 -19.60 -2.56 -0.10
C ASP A 247 -19.39 -1.82 -1.43
N SER A 248 -20.38 -1.83 -2.32
CA SER A 248 -20.31 -1.07 -3.56
C SER A 248 -20.20 0.42 -3.29
N ARG A 249 -20.92 0.95 -2.28
CA ARG A 249 -20.84 2.36 -1.90
C ARG A 249 -19.47 2.69 -1.32
N ILE A 250 -18.91 1.79 -0.50
CA ILE A 250 -17.56 1.95 0.07
C ILE A 250 -16.53 1.99 -1.04
N GLN A 251 -16.56 1.04 -1.98
CA GLN A 251 -15.66 1.01 -3.13
C GLN A 251 -15.81 2.26 -4.00
N SER A 252 -17.02 2.74 -4.25
CA SER A 252 -17.23 3.98 -5.03
C SER A 252 -16.62 5.21 -4.37
N ILE A 253 -16.64 5.29 -3.03
CA ILE A 253 -15.97 6.37 -2.30
C ILE A 253 -14.46 6.24 -2.46
N GLU A 254 -13.90 5.03 -2.29
CA GLU A 254 -12.47 4.78 -2.47
C GLU A 254 -12.01 5.11 -3.90
N ASP A 255 -12.76 4.68 -4.92
CA ASP A 255 -12.48 4.97 -6.34
C ASP A 255 -12.55 6.47 -6.64
N PHE A 256 -13.55 7.15 -6.08
CA PHE A 256 -13.67 8.60 -6.17
C PHE A 256 -12.47 9.29 -5.52
N LEU A 257 -12.06 8.88 -4.32
CA LEU A 257 -10.91 9.45 -3.62
C LEU A 257 -9.62 9.21 -4.39
N HIS A 258 -9.37 7.97 -4.81
CA HIS A 258 -8.18 7.59 -5.57
C HIS A 258 -8.03 8.44 -6.84
N THR A 259 -9.09 8.50 -7.67
CA THR A 259 -9.07 9.32 -8.89
C THR A 259 -9.05 10.83 -8.61
N THR A 260 -9.57 11.26 -7.45
CA THR A 260 -9.57 12.66 -7.05
C THR A 260 -8.21 13.14 -6.62
N LEU A 261 -7.59 12.41 -5.69
CA LEU A 261 -6.27 12.72 -5.16
C LEU A 261 -5.22 12.67 -6.28
N GLU A 262 -5.29 11.70 -7.19
CA GLU A 262 -4.38 11.66 -8.34
C GLU A 262 -4.46 12.91 -9.23
N CYS A 263 -5.65 13.45 -9.52
CA CYS A 263 -5.74 14.67 -10.32
C CYS A 263 -5.31 15.90 -9.54
N ILE A 264 -5.60 15.95 -8.23
CA ILE A 264 -5.15 17.06 -7.38
C ILE A 264 -3.62 17.09 -7.36
N LEU A 265 -2.99 15.92 -7.25
CA LEU A 265 -1.55 15.77 -7.24
C LEU A 265 -0.88 16.47 -8.44
N ASP A 266 -1.48 16.46 -9.63
CA ASP A 266 -0.96 17.10 -10.86
C ASP A 266 -0.71 18.60 -10.71
N ASP A 267 -1.51 19.26 -9.87
CA ASP A 267 -1.48 20.71 -9.68
C ASP A 267 -0.81 21.12 -8.36
N LEU A 268 -0.56 20.17 -7.45
CA LEU A 268 0.08 20.47 -6.17
C LEU A 268 1.53 20.91 -6.35
N PRO A 269 1.94 22.04 -5.74
CA PRO A 269 3.33 22.44 -5.68
C PRO A 269 4.10 21.62 -4.63
N GLY A 270 5.43 21.78 -4.64
CA GLY A 270 6.32 21.25 -3.62
C GLY A 270 7.09 19.99 -4.03
N PRO A 271 8.21 19.72 -3.35
CA PRO A 271 9.11 18.62 -3.70
C PRO A 271 8.44 17.25 -3.54
N LEU A 272 7.69 17.02 -2.45
CA LEU A 272 6.98 15.76 -2.27
C LEU A 272 5.96 15.49 -3.37
N ALA A 273 5.20 16.52 -3.77
CA ALA A 273 4.24 16.41 -4.87
C ALA A 273 4.94 16.03 -6.19
N ALA A 274 6.11 16.62 -6.45
CA ALA A 274 6.91 16.32 -7.64
C ALA A 274 7.42 14.88 -7.65
N GLN A 275 7.91 14.40 -6.50
CA GLN A 275 8.37 13.03 -6.33
C GLN A 275 7.21 12.02 -6.42
N LEU A 276 6.04 12.32 -5.86
CA LEU A 276 4.85 11.45 -5.99
C LEU A 276 4.40 11.34 -7.45
N ARG A 277 4.51 12.43 -8.23
CA ARG A 277 4.20 12.41 -9.66
C ARG A 277 5.21 11.58 -10.44
N LEU A 278 6.51 11.69 -10.12
CA LEU A 278 7.55 10.84 -10.67
C LEU A 278 7.30 9.37 -10.36
N GLN A 279 6.94 9.03 -9.12
CA GLN A 279 6.67 7.64 -8.72
C GLN A 279 5.47 7.07 -9.46
N ARG A 280 4.35 7.82 -9.51
CA ARG A 280 3.16 7.44 -10.28
C ARG A 280 3.51 7.22 -11.75
N PHE A 281 4.35 8.09 -12.31
CA PHE A 281 4.84 7.96 -13.67
C PHE A 281 5.65 6.67 -13.85
N ALA A 282 6.64 6.43 -12.98
CA ALA A 282 7.51 5.26 -13.03
C ALA A 282 6.80 3.92 -12.78
N SER A 283 5.64 3.94 -12.12
CA SER A 283 4.82 2.74 -11.86
C SER A 283 3.77 2.47 -12.92
N TRP A 284 3.61 3.35 -13.91
CA TRP A 284 2.54 3.23 -14.89
C TRP A 284 2.75 2.04 -15.83
N CYS A 285 1.72 1.22 -16.00
CA CYS A 285 1.72 0.08 -16.89
C CYS A 285 0.28 -0.21 -17.36
N SER A 286 0.09 -1.15 -18.29
CA SER A 286 -1.26 -1.53 -18.75
C SER A 286 -2.16 -1.98 -17.60
N HIS A 287 -1.60 -2.64 -16.58
CA HIS A 287 -2.36 -3.01 -15.39
C HIS A 287 -2.83 -1.80 -14.58
N SER A 288 -1.99 -0.77 -14.44
CA SER A 288 -2.34 0.49 -13.78
C SER A 288 -3.48 1.20 -14.53
N GLU A 289 -3.39 1.25 -15.86
CA GLU A 289 -4.43 1.78 -16.74
C GLU A 289 -5.75 1.01 -16.58
N ASP A 290 -5.73 -0.33 -16.64
CA ASP A 290 -6.91 -1.17 -16.44
C ASP A 290 -7.55 -0.97 -15.06
N CYS A 291 -6.72 -0.86 -14.01
CA CYS A 291 -7.17 -0.53 -12.67
C CYS A 291 -7.85 0.85 -12.63
N HIS A 292 -7.21 1.88 -13.19
CA HIS A 292 -7.76 3.23 -13.22
C HIS A 292 -9.07 3.31 -14.01
N LEU A 293 -9.14 2.67 -15.18
CA LEU A 293 -10.34 2.59 -15.99
C LEU A 293 -11.48 1.90 -15.24
N ARG A 294 -11.21 0.81 -14.52
CA ARG A 294 -12.22 0.15 -13.66
C ARG A 294 -12.74 1.08 -12.57
N ARG A 295 -11.86 1.81 -11.87
CA ARG A 295 -12.25 2.79 -10.84
C ARG A 295 -13.12 3.92 -11.40
N ILE A 296 -12.87 4.36 -12.63
CA ILE A 296 -13.73 5.37 -13.28
C ILE A 296 -15.07 4.76 -13.71
N ALA A 297 -15.00 3.63 -14.42
CA ALA A 297 -16.10 3.09 -15.19
C ALA A 297 -17.11 2.28 -14.38
N GLY A 298 -16.79 1.90 -13.13
CA GLY A 298 -17.58 0.98 -12.30
C GLY A 298 -19.09 1.26 -12.31
N SER A 299 -19.89 0.26 -11.95
CA SER A 299 -21.34 0.33 -12.02
C SER A 299 -21.99 -0.11 -10.71
N ALA A 300 -23.26 0.26 -10.56
CA ALA A 300 -24.06 -0.11 -9.42
C ALA A 300 -24.29 -1.63 -9.42
N TYR A 301 -24.24 -2.21 -8.22
CA TYR A 301 -24.49 -3.63 -7.90
C TYR A 301 -25.73 -4.24 -8.58
N LEU A 302 -26.69 -3.42 -9.01
CA LEU A 302 -27.99 -3.84 -9.55
C LEU A 302 -28.07 -3.86 -11.09
N ASP A 303 -27.17 -3.18 -11.81
CA ASP A 303 -27.37 -3.00 -13.26
C ASP A 303 -26.73 -4.13 -14.09
N GLN A 304 -25.62 -4.72 -13.62
CA GLN A 304 -25.00 -5.90 -14.22
C GLN A 304 -24.17 -6.68 -13.17
N PRO A 305 -24.29 -8.02 -13.09
CA PRO A 305 -23.37 -8.84 -12.31
C PRO A 305 -21.94 -8.61 -12.83
N GLY A 306 -21.02 -8.16 -11.96
CA GLY A 306 -19.61 -7.97 -12.28
C GLY A 306 -19.09 -6.52 -12.30
N GLN A 307 -19.90 -5.55 -11.91
CA GLN A 307 -19.47 -4.15 -11.76
C GLN A 307 -19.70 -3.69 -10.31
N PHE A 308 -18.60 -3.38 -9.63
CA PHE A 308 -18.56 -3.03 -8.20
C PHE A 308 -17.75 -1.74 -8.03
N GLY A 309 -18.32 -0.79 -7.30
CA GLY A 309 -17.71 0.53 -7.14
C GLY A 309 -17.95 1.46 -8.33
N GLY A 310 -16.96 2.29 -8.64
CA GLY A 310 -17.00 3.27 -9.71
C GLY A 310 -17.47 4.66 -9.30
N ILE A 311 -17.20 5.64 -10.17
CA ILE A 311 -17.70 6.99 -9.98
C ILE A 311 -19.15 7.06 -10.49
N HIS A 312 -20.11 7.12 -9.56
CA HIS A 312 -21.55 7.12 -9.87
C HIS A 312 -22.02 8.33 -10.70
N ASN A 313 -21.42 9.50 -10.52
CA ASN A 313 -21.82 10.69 -11.26
C ASN A 313 -21.27 10.65 -12.69
N ALA A 314 -22.15 10.52 -13.70
CA ALA A 314 -21.77 10.45 -15.11
C ALA A 314 -20.97 11.66 -15.62
N ALA A 315 -21.27 12.87 -15.13
CA ALA A 315 -20.50 14.07 -15.47
C ALA A 315 -19.10 14.04 -14.84
N ALA A 316 -19.00 13.61 -13.58
CA ALA A 316 -17.72 13.38 -12.93
C ALA A 316 -16.91 12.30 -13.65
N ARG A 317 -17.55 11.18 -14.04
CA ARG A 317 -16.95 10.10 -14.82
C ARG A 317 -16.40 10.60 -16.16
N ARG A 318 -17.19 11.35 -16.93
CA ARG A 318 -16.75 11.94 -18.21
C ARG A 318 -15.58 12.89 -18.01
N LYS A 319 -15.65 13.77 -17.01
CA LYS A 319 -14.55 14.70 -16.68
C LYS A 319 -13.27 13.93 -16.32
N ARG A 320 -13.38 12.90 -15.48
CA ARG A 320 -12.25 12.08 -15.06
C ARG A 320 -11.65 11.27 -16.20
N ASN A 321 -12.49 10.71 -17.08
CA ASN A 321 -12.03 10.00 -18.27
C ASN A 321 -11.24 10.94 -19.21
N ARG A 322 -11.71 12.19 -19.42
CA ARG A 322 -10.93 13.18 -20.17
C ARG A 322 -9.59 13.48 -19.50
N LEU A 323 -9.60 13.79 -18.20
CA LEU A 323 -8.37 14.03 -17.43
C LEU A 323 -7.41 12.83 -17.43
N PHE A 324 -7.93 11.61 -17.50
CA PHE A 324 -7.12 10.40 -17.64
C PHE A 324 -6.51 10.30 -19.03
N LYS A 325 -7.30 10.51 -20.10
CA LYS A 325 -6.79 10.52 -21.48
C LYS A 325 -5.72 11.58 -21.69
N ASP A 326 -5.95 12.80 -21.22
CA ASP A 326 -4.95 13.88 -21.30
C ASP A 326 -3.63 13.49 -20.59
N ARG A 327 -3.72 12.72 -19.50
CA ARG A 327 -2.56 12.17 -18.78
C ARG A 327 -1.89 11.04 -19.55
N LEU A 328 -2.66 10.12 -20.11
CA LEU A 328 -2.16 9.00 -20.90
C LEU A 328 -1.43 9.50 -22.16
N ASP A 329 -1.97 10.51 -22.84
CA ASP A 329 -1.33 11.11 -24.00
C ASP A 329 0.00 11.77 -23.60
N SER A 330 0.03 12.46 -22.46
CA SER A 330 1.28 13.01 -21.89
C SER A 330 2.28 11.89 -21.51
N PHE A 331 1.79 10.77 -20.99
CA PHE A 331 2.59 9.62 -20.59
C PHE A 331 3.20 8.88 -21.79
N ILE A 332 2.42 8.66 -22.84
CA ILE A 332 2.88 8.01 -24.07
C ILE A 332 3.99 8.85 -24.70
N MET A 333 3.79 10.17 -24.79
CA MET A 333 4.79 11.08 -25.32
C MET A 333 6.11 11.03 -24.52
N PHE A 334 6.04 10.89 -23.21
CA PHE A 334 7.20 10.88 -22.31
C PHE A 334 7.88 9.50 -22.22
N SER A 335 7.12 8.40 -22.24
CA SER A 335 7.67 7.03 -22.22
C SER A 335 8.36 6.64 -23.51
N LEU A 336 7.81 7.08 -24.65
CA LEU A 336 8.45 6.91 -25.96
C LEU A 336 9.80 7.63 -26.03
N ALA A 337 9.91 8.76 -25.34
CA ALA A 337 11.12 9.55 -25.20
C ALA A 337 12.25 8.87 -24.39
N VAL A 338 11.93 8.15 -23.32
CA VAL A 338 12.93 7.56 -22.40
C VAL A 338 13.29 6.11 -22.72
N SER A 339 12.47 5.38 -23.49
CA SER A 339 12.72 3.99 -23.91
C SER A 339 14.02 3.75 -24.72
N LYS A 340 14.81 4.80 -24.99
CA LYS A 340 16.13 4.73 -25.65
C LYS A 340 17.32 4.82 -24.68
N ALA A 341 17.09 5.03 -23.38
CA ALA A 341 18.14 4.98 -22.37
C ALA A 341 18.60 3.52 -22.16
N ARG A 342 19.80 3.20 -22.64
CA ARG A 342 20.39 1.86 -22.59
C ARG A 342 20.79 1.49 -21.16
N ARG A 343 19.98 0.68 -20.45
CA ARG A 343 20.35 -0.42 -19.52
C ARG A 343 19.14 -0.87 -18.69
N PRO A 344 19.10 -2.14 -18.22
CA PRO A 344 18.04 -2.63 -17.33
C PRO A 344 18.34 -2.23 -15.88
N LEU A 345 18.06 -0.98 -15.51
CA LEU A 345 17.93 -0.58 -14.11
C LEU A 345 16.45 -0.66 -13.68
N PRO A 346 16.14 -0.77 -12.37
CA PRO A 346 14.78 -0.57 -11.87
C PRO A 346 14.20 0.75 -12.41
N TRP A 347 12.97 0.71 -12.92
CA TRP A 347 12.40 1.81 -13.71
C TRP A 347 12.40 3.15 -12.96
N LEU A 348 12.12 3.15 -11.65
CA LEU A 348 12.14 4.37 -10.84
C LEU A 348 13.53 5.01 -10.71
N GLU A 349 14.60 4.23 -10.55
CA GLU A 349 15.96 4.78 -10.42
C GLU A 349 16.38 5.50 -11.71
N GLN A 350 15.96 4.99 -12.87
CA GLN A 350 16.18 5.66 -14.14
C GLN A 350 15.44 6.99 -14.21
N TRP A 351 14.17 6.99 -13.81
CA TRP A 351 13.35 8.19 -13.80
C TRP A 351 13.85 9.22 -12.79
N ALA A 352 14.32 8.80 -11.61
CA ALA A 352 14.93 9.67 -10.61
C ALA A 352 16.28 10.23 -11.06
N ALA A 353 17.05 9.50 -11.88
CA ALA A 353 18.27 10.03 -12.47
C ALA A 353 18.00 11.14 -13.50
N VAL A 354 16.89 11.05 -14.24
CA VAL A 354 16.47 12.08 -15.21
C VAL A 354 15.77 13.25 -14.53
N PHE A 355 14.96 12.97 -13.52
CA PHE A 355 14.17 13.95 -12.75
C PHE A 355 14.52 13.85 -11.27
N PRO A 356 15.73 14.29 -10.85
CA PRO A 356 16.17 14.18 -9.46
C PRO A 356 15.23 14.94 -8.51
N ASP A 357 14.65 16.05 -8.98
CA ASP A 357 13.70 16.88 -8.23
C ASP A 357 12.23 16.45 -8.43
N GLY A 358 12.00 15.37 -9.16
CA GLY A 358 10.68 14.88 -9.52
C GLY A 358 10.09 15.58 -10.75
N ILE A 359 8.81 15.30 -11.03
CA ILE A 359 8.11 15.94 -12.15
C ILE A 359 7.55 17.28 -11.67
N PRO A 360 7.70 18.42 -12.36
CA PRO A 360 7.14 19.72 -11.95
C PRO A 360 5.63 19.83 -12.24
N ARG A 361 4.87 20.59 -11.44
CA ARG A 361 3.39 20.60 -11.50
C ARG A 361 2.88 20.98 -12.89
N LYS A 362 1.77 20.40 -13.34
CA LYS A 362 1.30 20.51 -14.73
C LYS A 362 1.12 21.96 -15.19
N SER A 363 0.67 22.84 -14.29
CA SER A 363 0.44 24.25 -14.53
C SER A 363 1.67 25.16 -14.41
N SER A 364 2.85 24.62 -14.10
CA SER A 364 4.08 25.43 -13.94
C SER A 364 4.75 25.75 -15.27
N GLU A 365 5.42 26.90 -15.34
CA GLU A 365 6.31 27.22 -16.44
C GLU A 365 7.42 26.19 -16.60
N GLU A 366 7.92 25.63 -15.50
CA GLU A 366 8.94 24.57 -15.51
C GLU A 366 8.43 23.33 -16.25
N HIS A 367 7.18 22.90 -16.00
CA HIS A 367 6.56 21.81 -16.75
C HIS A 367 6.38 22.15 -18.23
N ILE A 368 5.97 23.38 -18.55
CA ILE A 368 5.84 23.83 -19.95
C ILE A 368 7.21 23.88 -20.64
N ARG A 369 8.24 24.38 -19.97
CA ARG A 369 9.62 24.40 -20.47
C ARG A 369 10.14 22.98 -20.67
N MET A 370 9.93 22.08 -19.71
CA MET A 370 10.25 20.66 -19.82
C MET A 370 9.59 20.02 -21.06
N LEU A 371 8.40 20.47 -21.47
CA LEU A 371 7.73 20.02 -22.70
C LEU A 371 8.27 20.70 -23.98
N ASN A 372 8.85 21.91 -23.86
CA ASN A 372 9.21 22.78 -24.99
C ASN A 372 10.72 22.91 -25.26
N THR A 373 11.60 22.51 -24.33
CA THR A 373 13.05 22.63 -24.51
C THR A 373 13.52 21.67 -25.60
N GLU A 374 13.80 22.20 -26.79
CA GLU A 374 14.23 21.44 -27.97
C GLU A 374 15.50 20.61 -27.74
N ASP A 375 16.42 20.97 -26.83
CA ASP A 375 17.61 20.16 -26.60
C ASP A 375 17.34 18.82 -25.88
N ASP A 376 16.30 18.75 -25.04
CA ASP A 376 15.87 17.50 -24.38
C ASP A 376 14.68 16.87 -25.10
N ALA A 377 13.70 17.69 -25.53
CA ALA A 377 12.50 17.28 -26.23
C ALA A 377 12.73 16.99 -27.73
N SER A 378 13.65 17.68 -28.42
CA SER A 378 14.01 17.39 -29.83
C SER A 378 15.11 16.33 -29.96
N ALA A 379 15.98 16.11 -28.96
CA ALA A 379 16.76 14.87 -28.89
C ALA A 379 15.84 13.65 -28.64
N MET A 380 14.82 13.81 -27.79
CA MET A 380 13.71 12.87 -27.64
C MET A 380 12.93 12.65 -28.96
N LEU A 381 12.49 13.72 -29.63
CA LEU A 381 11.61 13.69 -30.82
C LEU A 381 12.31 13.37 -32.15
N ALA A 382 13.52 13.84 -32.39
CA ALA A 382 14.30 13.50 -33.58
C ALA A 382 14.70 12.01 -33.58
N ALA A 383 14.85 11.41 -32.40
CA ALA A 383 14.98 9.97 -32.27
C ALA A 383 13.63 9.24 -32.52
N LEU A 384 12.49 9.87 -32.21
CA LEU A 384 11.14 9.29 -32.37
C LEU A 384 10.71 9.12 -33.83
N LEU A 385 11.01 10.10 -34.70
CA LEU A 385 10.52 10.09 -36.08
C LEU A 385 11.36 9.22 -37.03
N GLY A 386 12.61 8.91 -36.69
CA GLY A 386 13.48 8.10 -37.55
C GLY A 386 13.14 6.60 -37.64
N ARG A 387 12.25 6.06 -36.79
CA ARG A 387 11.95 4.60 -36.76
C ARG A 387 10.50 4.21 -36.40
N ALA A 388 9.55 5.14 -36.41
CA ALA A 388 8.14 4.87 -36.11
C ALA A 388 7.41 3.99 -37.16
N VAL A 389 8.11 3.50 -38.19
CA VAL A 389 7.53 2.66 -39.26
C VAL A 389 7.39 1.18 -38.87
N ASP A 390 7.89 0.72 -37.70
CA ASP A 390 7.96 -0.74 -37.42
C ASP A 390 7.43 -1.21 -36.03
N LEU A 391 6.68 -0.36 -35.29
CA LEU A 391 6.39 -0.60 -33.87
C LEU A 391 4.93 -0.91 -33.49
N SER A 392 3.98 -0.88 -34.44
CA SER A 392 2.57 -1.20 -34.15
C SER A 392 2.32 -2.65 -33.71
N SER A 393 3.27 -3.56 -33.98
CA SER A 393 3.20 -4.98 -33.59
C SER A 393 4.00 -5.33 -32.32
N ARG A 394 4.87 -4.43 -31.83
CA ARG A 394 5.80 -4.70 -30.71
C ARG A 394 5.44 -4.05 -29.38
N LEU A 395 4.48 -3.13 -29.32
CA LEU A 395 4.02 -2.51 -28.07
C LEU A 395 3.23 -3.46 -27.14
N ARG A 396 2.97 -4.71 -27.57
CA ARG A 396 2.54 -5.81 -26.68
C ARG A 396 3.71 -6.53 -25.98
N LEU A 397 4.96 -6.10 -26.17
CA LEU A 397 6.12 -6.72 -25.52
C LEU A 397 6.25 -6.27 -24.06
N ARG A 398 5.68 -7.12 -23.19
CA ARG A 398 6.29 -7.63 -21.94
C ARG A 398 6.92 -6.56 -21.04
N PHE A 399 6.09 -5.85 -20.30
CA PHE A 399 6.51 -5.16 -19.09
C PHE A 399 6.99 -6.22 -18.06
N PRO A 400 8.18 -6.08 -17.44
CA PRO A 400 8.68 -7.02 -16.43
C PRO A 400 7.69 -7.22 -15.27
N CYS A 401 6.97 -6.16 -14.90
CA CYS A 401 5.94 -6.21 -13.86
C CYS A 401 4.70 -7.05 -14.25
N CYS A 402 4.45 -7.24 -15.54
CA CYS A 402 3.40 -8.12 -16.05
C CYS A 402 3.90 -9.56 -16.28
N GLN A 403 5.21 -9.80 -16.30
CA GLN A 403 5.76 -11.15 -16.50
C GLN A 403 5.60 -12.02 -15.25
N GLU A 404 5.81 -11.47 -14.05
CA GLU A 404 5.66 -12.21 -12.78
C GLU A 404 4.20 -12.65 -12.56
N ALA A 405 3.23 -11.80 -12.88
CA ALA A 405 1.80 -12.12 -12.75
C ALA A 405 1.32 -13.19 -13.76
N ALA A 406 1.90 -13.24 -14.95
CA ALA A 406 1.51 -14.20 -15.99
C ALA A 406 2.12 -15.60 -15.79
N SER A 407 3.27 -15.70 -15.09
CA SER A 407 3.89 -16.99 -14.77
C SER A 407 3.13 -17.80 -13.72
N GLU A 408 2.38 -17.15 -12.82
CA GLU A 408 1.61 -17.87 -11.78
C GLU A 408 0.30 -18.49 -12.31
N THR A 409 -0.29 -17.97 -13.39
CA THR A 409 -1.58 -18.45 -13.91
C THR A 409 -1.49 -19.69 -14.81
N HIS A 410 -0.30 -20.22 -15.09
CA HIS A 410 -0.11 -21.34 -16.02
C HIS A 410 0.43 -22.65 -15.41
N SER A 411 0.47 -22.81 -14.08
CA SER A 411 0.97 -24.06 -13.46
C SER A 411 -0.07 -24.96 -12.78
N ILE A 412 -1.37 -24.70 -12.97
CA ILE A 412 -2.43 -25.60 -12.50
C ILE A 412 -2.96 -26.36 -13.71
N ASP A 413 -2.95 -27.69 -13.60
CA ASP A 413 -3.40 -28.70 -14.57
C ASP A 413 -2.31 -29.32 -15.48
N THR A 414 -1.34 -30.03 -14.89
CA THR A 414 -0.96 -31.37 -15.38
C THR A 414 -0.25 -32.18 -14.28
N ILE A 415 -1.01 -32.84 -13.40
CA ILE A 415 -0.54 -34.08 -12.74
C ILE A 415 -1.70 -35.07 -12.81
N ALA A 416 -1.46 -36.15 -13.57
CA ALA A 416 -2.28 -37.35 -13.67
C ALA A 416 -2.09 -38.25 -12.45
#